data_AF-A0A8C7L8P8-F1
#
_entry.id   AF-A0A8C7L8P8-F1
#
_cell.length_a   1.000
_cell.length_b   1.000
_cell.length_c   1.000
_cell.angle_alpha   90.00
_cell.angle_beta   90.00
_cell.angle_gamma   90.00
#
_symmetry.space_group_name_H-M   'P 1'
#
loop_
_entity.id
_entity.type
_entity.pdbx_description
1 polymer ?
#
loop_
_entity_poly.entity_id
_entity_poly.type
_entity_poly.pdbx_seq_one_letter_code
_entity_poly.pdbx_strand_id
1 'polypeptide(L)'
;VDPAHIAQAKAWLASHQQNDGCITSVGKLFHNGMKGGVGNQVSLTAYITAALLELDGNTTDPMVEKSLVCLKAAVSDKLDSTYTTALMSYTFALAQNQDMRAKLITHLDKIADTSGGNRHWERAEASAWKTDSLEVEMTSYVLLALLSGPSMPGFGLDYSTAIVRWLAQQQNPYGGFASTQDTVVALQALAKYGAATFSPEGASTVSVSSAGGLNMEFTVNQNNRLLYQEEQLKEVPGDYNIKTQGKSCVFVQVRLQSLCQMFYYLFFQLIQKETKTYSLAIEEVVPVRNLKPAVVKVYDYYQTSDEAVSEYSSPCVESKYKTFL
;
A
#
# COMPACT_ATOMS: atom_id res chain seq x y z
N VAL A 1 -13.77 0.92 -24.60
CA VAL A 1 -14.87 1.42 -23.74
C VAL A 1 -15.68 2.41 -24.56
N ASP A 2 -17.01 2.33 -24.51
CA ASP A 2 -17.88 3.26 -25.24
C ASP A 2 -17.86 4.66 -24.56
N PRO A 3 -17.47 5.73 -25.27
CA PRO A 3 -17.49 7.09 -24.73
C PRO A 3 -18.86 7.54 -24.22
N ALA A 4 -19.96 7.01 -24.77
CA ALA A 4 -21.32 7.35 -24.35
C ALA A 4 -21.59 6.94 -22.90
N HIS A 5 -21.10 5.77 -22.48
CA HIS A 5 -21.25 5.31 -21.09
C HIS A 5 -20.49 6.22 -20.11
N ILE A 6 -19.31 6.69 -20.49
CA ILE A 6 -18.50 7.60 -19.67
C ILE A 6 -19.22 8.96 -19.53
N ALA A 7 -19.74 9.51 -20.63
CA ALA A 7 -20.48 10.77 -20.62
C ALA A 7 -21.76 10.69 -19.77
N GLN A 8 -22.51 9.58 -19.87
CA GLN A 8 -23.71 9.35 -19.06
C GLN A 8 -23.38 9.23 -17.58
N ALA A 9 -22.33 8.47 -17.22
CA ALA A 9 -21.88 8.35 -15.84
C ALA A 9 -21.45 9.70 -15.26
N LYS A 10 -20.70 10.51 -16.02
CA LYS A 10 -20.31 11.87 -15.62
C LYS A 10 -21.52 12.77 -15.39
N ALA A 11 -22.50 12.76 -16.29
CA ALA A 11 -23.73 13.53 -16.15
C ALA A 11 -24.53 13.12 -14.89
N TRP A 12 -24.59 11.82 -14.61
CA TRP A 12 -25.24 11.30 -13.40
C TRP A 12 -24.50 11.71 -12.12
N LEU A 13 -23.17 11.70 -12.11
CA LEU A 13 -22.40 12.18 -10.97
C LEU A 13 -22.60 13.68 -10.75
N ALA A 14 -22.63 14.47 -11.83
CA ALA A 14 -22.87 15.91 -11.78
C ALA A 14 -24.25 16.25 -11.19
N SER A 15 -25.28 15.42 -11.41
CA SER A 15 -26.61 15.65 -10.81
C SER A 15 -26.66 15.45 -9.29
N HIS A 16 -25.61 14.88 -8.69
CA HIS A 16 -25.48 14.66 -7.24
C HIS A 16 -24.46 15.62 -6.58
N GLN A 17 -23.94 16.58 -7.34
CA GLN A 17 -23.08 17.65 -6.85
C GLN A 17 -23.91 18.73 -6.15
N GLN A 18 -23.50 19.13 -4.94
CA GLN A 18 -24.14 20.16 -4.15
C GLN A 18 -23.68 21.57 -4.58
N ASN A 19 -24.33 22.60 -4.03
CA ASN A 19 -24.04 24.01 -4.34
C ASN A 19 -22.62 24.44 -3.90
N ASP A 20 -22.07 23.79 -2.87
CA ASP A 20 -20.69 23.99 -2.42
C ASP A 20 -19.66 23.27 -3.30
N GLY A 21 -20.11 22.49 -4.30
CA GLY A 21 -19.30 21.73 -5.23
C GLY A 21 -18.93 20.32 -4.75
N CYS A 22 -19.28 19.95 -3.51
CA CYS A 22 -19.03 18.64 -2.96
C CYS A 22 -20.04 17.62 -3.51
N ILE A 23 -19.63 16.37 -3.71
CA ILE A 23 -20.48 15.31 -4.27
C ILE A 23 -21.08 14.48 -3.15
N THR A 24 -22.41 14.30 -3.20
CA THR A 24 -23.13 13.55 -2.17
C THR A 24 -22.99 12.05 -2.38
N SER A 25 -22.71 11.31 -1.30
CA SER A 25 -22.78 9.86 -1.32
C SER A 25 -24.24 9.40 -1.43
N VAL A 26 -24.56 8.64 -2.47
CA VAL A 26 -25.89 8.03 -2.67
C VAL A 26 -25.79 6.52 -2.78
N GLY A 27 -26.78 5.82 -2.22
CA GLY A 27 -26.84 4.36 -2.20
C GLY A 27 -26.25 3.72 -0.93
N LYS A 28 -26.36 2.39 -0.86
CA LYS A 28 -25.76 1.56 0.21
C LYS A 28 -24.86 0.53 -0.44
N LEU A 29 -23.62 0.46 0.04
CA LEU A 29 -22.68 -0.59 -0.37
C LEU A 29 -22.93 -1.83 0.48
N PHE A 30 -23.03 -2.98 -0.18
CA PHE A 30 -23.11 -4.27 0.50
C PHE A 30 -21.72 -4.77 0.94
N HIS A 31 -20.67 -4.40 0.19
CA HIS A 31 -19.27 -4.67 0.51
C HIS A 31 -18.50 -3.35 0.69
N ASN A 32 -18.34 -2.92 1.94
CA ASN A 32 -17.67 -1.66 2.24
C ASN A 32 -16.14 -1.72 2.03
N GLY A 33 -15.53 -2.90 2.01
CA GLY A 33 -14.08 -3.00 1.79
C GLY A 33 -13.62 -2.65 0.37
N MET A 34 -14.52 -2.62 -0.63
CA MET A 34 -14.20 -2.07 -1.96
C MET A 34 -14.15 -0.53 -2.00
N LYS A 35 -14.65 0.14 -0.96
CA LYS A 35 -14.67 1.61 -0.86
C LYS A 35 -13.28 2.18 -0.57
N GLY A 36 -12.34 1.36 -0.08
CA GLY A 36 -11.07 1.82 0.44
C GLY A 36 -11.27 2.81 1.59
N GLY A 37 -10.38 3.80 1.70
CA GLY A 37 -10.45 4.80 2.78
C GLY A 37 -11.46 5.92 2.57
N VAL A 38 -12.20 5.90 1.47
CA VAL A 38 -13.23 6.91 1.19
C VAL A 38 -14.31 6.80 2.25
N GLY A 39 -14.39 7.75 3.17
CA GLY A 39 -15.23 7.68 4.36
C GLY A 39 -16.37 8.70 4.36
N ASN A 40 -16.06 9.90 3.88
CA ASN A 40 -16.89 11.10 3.98
C ASN A 40 -17.05 11.82 2.63
N GLN A 41 -17.87 12.86 2.61
CA GLN A 41 -18.18 13.65 1.41
C GLN A 41 -16.93 14.25 0.74
N VAL A 42 -15.94 14.70 1.53
CA VAL A 42 -14.68 15.26 1.01
C VAL A 42 -13.84 14.20 0.31
N SER A 43 -13.61 13.06 0.95
CA SER A 43 -12.85 11.94 0.38
C SER A 43 -13.52 11.37 -0.88
N LEU A 44 -14.87 11.33 -0.93
CA LEU A 44 -15.61 10.90 -2.11
C LEU A 44 -15.46 11.92 -3.25
N THR A 45 -15.58 13.20 -2.93
CA THR A 45 -15.38 14.28 -3.90
C THR A 45 -13.97 14.23 -4.47
N ALA A 46 -12.95 14.04 -3.63
CA ALA A 46 -11.56 13.91 -4.08
C ALA A 46 -11.37 12.69 -4.99
N TYR A 47 -11.92 11.54 -4.63
CA TYR A 47 -11.84 10.31 -5.44
C TYR A 47 -12.46 10.49 -6.83
N ILE A 48 -13.68 11.02 -6.90
CA ILE A 48 -14.37 11.27 -8.17
C ILE A 48 -13.63 12.31 -9.01
N THR A 49 -13.13 13.37 -8.38
CA THR A 49 -12.37 14.43 -9.07
C THR A 49 -11.07 13.88 -9.64
N ALA A 50 -10.34 13.06 -8.88
CA ALA A 50 -9.13 12.39 -9.36
C ALA A 50 -9.44 11.51 -10.58
N ALA A 51 -10.48 10.66 -10.52
CA ALA A 51 -10.87 9.80 -11.64
C ALA A 51 -11.26 10.60 -12.90
N LEU A 52 -11.96 11.72 -12.75
CA LEU A 52 -12.29 12.61 -13.88
C LEU A 52 -11.03 13.27 -14.46
N LEU A 53 -10.09 13.68 -13.62
CA LEU A 53 -8.83 14.27 -14.07
C LEU A 53 -7.89 13.23 -14.70
N GLU A 54 -7.93 11.98 -14.28
CA GLU A 54 -7.19 10.88 -14.94
C GLU A 54 -7.74 10.57 -16.34
N LEU A 55 -9.03 10.82 -16.58
CA LEU A 55 -9.68 10.54 -17.85
C LEU A 55 -9.15 11.45 -18.97
N ASP A 56 -9.11 12.77 -18.74
CA ASP A 56 -8.78 13.75 -19.78
C ASP A 56 -7.97 14.97 -19.29
N GLY A 57 -7.71 15.08 -17.98
CA GLY A 57 -6.99 16.21 -17.39
C GLY A 57 -7.73 17.55 -17.50
N ASN A 58 -9.01 17.56 -17.84
CA ASN A 58 -9.76 18.79 -18.10
C ASN A 58 -10.18 19.49 -16.80
N THR A 59 -9.34 20.40 -16.32
CA THR A 59 -9.61 21.23 -15.13
C THR A 59 -10.68 22.31 -15.36
N THR A 60 -11.04 22.60 -16.61
CA THR A 60 -12.08 23.58 -16.97
C THR A 60 -13.49 22.99 -17.04
N ASP A 61 -13.62 21.68 -16.83
CA ASP A 61 -14.92 21.06 -16.74
C ASP A 61 -15.71 21.61 -15.53
N PRO A 62 -16.98 22.03 -15.71
CA PRO A 62 -17.74 22.66 -14.63
C PRO A 62 -17.92 21.81 -13.38
N MET A 63 -17.99 20.48 -13.52
CA MET A 63 -18.10 19.57 -12.38
C MET A 63 -16.77 19.51 -11.62
N VAL A 64 -15.65 19.39 -12.35
CA VAL A 64 -14.30 19.35 -11.79
C VAL A 64 -13.97 20.67 -11.10
N GLU A 65 -14.25 21.81 -11.73
CA GLU A 65 -13.97 23.14 -11.18
C GLU A 65 -14.69 23.34 -9.83
N LYS A 66 -15.99 23.02 -9.77
CA LYS A 66 -16.79 23.09 -8.54
C LYS A 66 -16.27 22.14 -7.47
N SER A 67 -15.90 20.90 -7.84
CA SER A 67 -15.31 19.97 -6.89
C SER A 67 -13.98 20.46 -6.33
N LEU A 68 -13.13 21.09 -7.15
CA LEU A 68 -11.90 21.71 -6.67
C LEU A 68 -12.15 22.87 -5.71
N VAL A 69 -13.25 23.62 -5.86
CA VAL A 69 -13.66 24.65 -4.87
C VAL A 69 -14.01 24.01 -3.53
N CYS A 70 -14.86 22.97 -3.51
CA CYS A 70 -15.17 22.19 -2.31
C CYS A 70 -13.90 21.67 -1.62
N LEU A 71 -12.99 21.05 -2.39
CA LEU A 71 -11.77 20.48 -1.85
C LEU A 71 -10.85 21.56 -1.26
N LYS A 72 -10.74 22.74 -1.88
CA LYS A 72 -9.96 23.86 -1.31
C LYS A 72 -10.54 24.38 -0.01
N ALA A 73 -11.87 24.47 0.08
CA ALA A 73 -12.55 24.86 1.32
C ALA A 73 -12.25 23.86 2.45
N ALA A 74 -12.33 22.55 2.16
CA ALA A 74 -12.04 21.51 3.14
C ALA A 74 -10.60 21.56 3.70
N VAL A 75 -9.60 21.97 2.90
CA VAL A 75 -8.22 22.18 3.40
C VAL A 75 -8.12 23.38 4.34
N SER A 76 -8.95 24.39 4.15
CA SER A 76 -8.93 25.62 4.97
C SER A 76 -9.57 25.42 6.34
N ASP A 77 -10.60 24.57 6.43
CA ASP A 77 -11.33 24.34 7.67
C ASP A 77 -10.54 23.44 8.64
N LYS A 78 -10.19 22.21 8.23
CA LYS A 78 -9.37 21.29 9.04
C LYS A 78 -8.93 20.03 8.26
N LEU A 79 -7.65 19.67 8.36
CA LEU A 79 -7.12 18.40 7.85
C LEU A 79 -7.18 17.31 8.93
N ASP A 80 -8.35 16.68 9.10
CA ASP A 80 -8.57 15.69 10.16
C ASP A 80 -8.19 14.25 9.79
N SER A 81 -7.96 13.98 8.50
CA SER A 81 -7.75 12.61 8.00
C SER A 81 -6.50 12.53 7.13
N THR A 82 -5.52 11.72 7.56
CA THR A 82 -4.30 11.41 6.80
C THR A 82 -4.64 10.86 5.42
N TYR A 83 -5.59 9.91 5.35
CA TYR A 83 -6.07 9.33 4.10
C TYR A 83 -6.63 10.40 3.15
N THR A 84 -7.55 11.23 3.64
CA THR A 84 -8.18 12.28 2.83
C THR A 84 -7.12 13.28 2.34
N THR A 85 -6.15 13.62 3.18
CA THR A 85 -5.03 14.50 2.83
C THR A 85 -4.17 13.89 1.71
N ALA A 86 -3.84 12.61 1.79
CA ALA A 86 -3.09 11.89 0.75
C ALA A 86 -3.82 11.90 -0.59
N LEU A 87 -5.11 11.52 -0.60
CA LEU A 87 -5.93 11.51 -1.81
C LEU A 87 -6.10 12.92 -2.41
N MET A 88 -6.31 13.93 -1.58
CA MET A 88 -6.39 15.32 -2.04
C MET A 88 -5.07 15.82 -2.61
N SER A 89 -3.93 15.43 -2.02
CA SER A 89 -2.61 15.78 -2.55
C SER A 89 -2.42 15.25 -3.98
N TYR A 90 -2.91 14.05 -4.25
CA TYR A 90 -2.91 13.46 -5.58
C TYR A 90 -3.87 14.18 -6.52
N THR A 91 -5.10 14.43 -6.06
CA THR A 91 -6.13 15.15 -6.83
C THR A 91 -5.63 16.54 -7.26
N PHE A 92 -5.01 17.30 -6.36
CA PHE A 92 -4.44 18.62 -6.69
C PHE A 92 -3.21 18.53 -7.58
N ALA A 93 -2.42 17.45 -7.50
CA ALA A 93 -1.33 17.20 -8.44
C ALA A 93 -1.87 17.00 -9.86
N LEU A 94 -2.92 16.20 -10.04
CA LEU A 94 -3.59 16.01 -11.32
C LEU A 94 -4.20 17.33 -11.84
N ALA A 95 -4.81 18.12 -10.96
CA ALA A 95 -5.41 19.41 -11.28
C ALA A 95 -4.38 20.53 -11.55
N GLN A 96 -3.08 20.23 -11.55
CA GLN A 96 -1.98 21.19 -11.72
C GLN A 96 -1.96 22.31 -10.68
N ASN A 97 -2.59 22.12 -9.52
CA ASN A 97 -2.59 23.10 -8.43
C ASN A 97 -1.39 22.85 -7.50
N GLN A 98 -0.24 23.42 -7.87
CA GLN A 98 1.02 23.16 -7.18
C GLN A 98 1.06 23.70 -5.75
N ASP A 99 0.38 24.82 -5.47
CA ASP A 99 0.34 25.42 -4.13
C ASP A 99 -0.37 24.49 -3.14
N MET A 100 -1.55 23.99 -3.50
CA MET A 100 -2.31 23.06 -2.65
C MET A 100 -1.59 21.73 -2.52
N ARG A 101 -1.05 21.19 -3.62
CA ARG A 101 -0.24 19.97 -3.61
C ARG A 101 0.95 20.11 -2.65
N ALA A 102 1.74 21.17 -2.76
CA ALA A 102 2.91 21.41 -1.91
C ALA A 102 2.52 21.57 -0.44
N LYS A 103 1.43 22.31 -0.15
CA LYS A 103 0.89 22.46 1.21
C LYS A 103 0.51 21.12 1.83
N LEU A 104 -0.19 20.27 1.10
CA LEU A 104 -0.64 18.96 1.59
C LEU A 104 0.53 17.98 1.74
N ILE A 105 1.44 17.92 0.78
CA ILE A 105 2.65 17.07 0.86
C ILE A 105 3.54 17.49 2.03
N THR A 106 3.72 18.79 2.26
CA THR A 106 4.48 19.30 3.40
C THR A 106 3.81 18.96 4.73
N HIS A 107 2.48 18.94 4.78
CA HIS A 107 1.77 18.47 5.97
C HIS A 107 1.95 16.97 6.19
N LEU A 108 1.82 16.16 5.13
CA LEU A 108 2.03 14.72 5.17
C LEU A 108 3.45 14.36 5.61
N ASP A 109 4.48 15.06 5.12
CA ASP A 109 5.86 14.83 5.53
C ASP A 109 6.08 14.96 7.04
N LYS A 110 5.41 15.93 7.70
CA LYS A 110 5.52 16.14 9.15
C LYS A 110 4.95 15.00 9.99
N ILE A 111 4.03 14.21 9.43
CA ILE A 111 3.33 13.12 10.13
C ILE A 111 3.71 11.74 9.57
N ALA A 112 4.69 11.68 8.67
CA ALA A 112 5.15 10.42 8.09
C ALA A 112 5.91 9.59 9.14
N ASP A 113 5.65 8.28 9.18
CA ASP A 113 6.57 7.37 9.85
C ASP A 113 7.80 7.17 8.95
N THR A 114 8.98 7.29 9.55
CA THR A 114 10.29 7.14 8.89
C THR A 114 11.14 6.00 9.49
N SER A 115 10.49 5.11 10.24
CA SER A 115 11.11 3.98 10.91
C SER A 115 11.86 3.05 9.94
N GLY A 116 13.05 2.61 10.34
CA GLY A 116 13.89 1.70 9.55
C GLY A 116 14.38 2.25 8.21
N GLY A 117 14.24 3.56 7.94
CA GLY A 117 14.53 4.20 6.65
C GLY A 117 13.41 4.03 5.62
N ASN A 118 12.27 3.47 6.02
CA ASN A 118 11.06 3.42 5.20
C ASN A 118 10.35 4.77 5.30
N ARG A 119 9.34 4.98 4.46
CA ARG A 119 8.44 6.11 4.63
C ARG A 119 7.01 5.71 4.30
N HIS A 120 6.12 5.86 5.26
CA HIS A 120 4.71 5.53 5.09
C HIS A 120 3.81 6.37 6.00
N TRP A 121 2.50 6.21 5.80
CA TRP A 121 1.49 6.96 6.55
C TRP A 121 0.49 6.02 7.19
N GLU A 122 0.13 6.35 8.43
CA GLU A 122 -0.78 5.59 9.26
C GLU A 122 -1.94 6.44 9.77
N ARG A 123 -3.02 5.78 10.21
CA ARG A 123 -4.13 6.43 10.92
C ARG A 123 -3.76 6.55 12.39
N ALA A 124 -4.31 7.56 13.08
CA ALA A 124 -4.11 7.76 14.51
C ALA A 124 -4.54 6.55 15.38
N GLU A 125 -5.40 5.67 14.87
CA GLU A 125 -5.89 4.47 15.54
C GLU A 125 -5.29 3.17 14.97
N ALA A 126 -4.16 3.24 14.25
CA ALA A 126 -3.52 2.07 13.65
C ALA A 126 -3.02 1.10 14.74
N SER A 127 -3.33 -0.19 14.58
CA SER A 127 -2.87 -1.24 15.49
C SER A 127 -1.38 -1.53 15.28
N ALA A 128 -0.59 -1.53 16.35
CA ALA A 128 0.87 -1.71 16.32
C ALA A 128 1.39 -3.04 15.71
N TRP A 129 0.51 -3.96 15.31
CA TRP A 129 0.88 -5.33 14.93
C TRP A 129 0.44 -5.75 13.53
N LYS A 130 -0.13 -4.86 12.71
CA LYS A 130 -0.49 -5.17 11.32
C LYS A 130 -0.70 -3.91 10.49
N THR A 131 -0.01 -3.82 9.36
CA THR A 131 -0.24 -2.77 8.38
C THR A 131 -1.61 -2.99 7.72
N ASP A 132 -2.50 -2.02 7.81
CA ASP A 132 -3.83 -2.06 7.19
C ASP A 132 -3.72 -1.77 5.68
N SER A 133 -4.60 -2.37 4.88
CA SER A 133 -4.79 -2.07 3.46
C SER A 133 -4.91 -0.57 3.18
N LEU A 134 -5.51 0.17 4.12
CA LEU A 134 -5.65 1.62 4.03
C LEU A 134 -4.32 2.37 4.09
N GLU A 135 -3.34 1.86 4.82
CA GLU A 135 -1.99 2.44 4.88
C GLU A 135 -1.27 2.29 3.55
N VAL A 136 -1.45 1.14 2.88
CA VAL A 136 -0.96 0.92 1.52
C VAL A 136 -1.61 1.89 0.54
N GLU A 137 -2.94 2.02 0.59
CA GLU A 137 -3.69 2.91 -0.31
C GLU A 137 -3.27 4.38 -0.12
N MET A 138 -3.25 4.90 1.11
CA MET A 138 -2.87 6.30 1.35
C MET A 138 -1.41 6.58 0.98
N THR A 139 -0.50 5.67 1.34
CA THR A 139 0.92 5.80 1.02
C THR A 139 1.14 5.79 -0.50
N SER A 140 0.35 5.01 -1.23
CA SER A 140 0.36 4.98 -2.69
C SER A 140 -0.16 6.29 -3.31
N TYR A 141 -1.22 6.91 -2.75
CA TYR A 141 -1.66 8.23 -3.19
C TYR A 141 -0.59 9.31 -2.96
N VAL A 142 0.14 9.27 -1.85
CA VAL A 142 1.27 10.22 -1.64
C VAL A 142 2.33 10.03 -2.73
N LEU A 143 2.71 8.79 -3.03
CA LEU A 143 3.66 8.51 -4.11
C LEU A 143 3.14 9.00 -5.47
N LEU A 144 1.87 8.76 -5.80
CA LEU A 144 1.25 9.27 -7.02
C LEU A 144 1.26 10.81 -7.05
N ALA A 145 0.96 11.48 -5.95
CA ALA A 145 1.00 12.93 -5.85
C ALA A 145 2.40 13.50 -6.10
N LEU A 146 3.44 12.85 -5.59
CA LEU A 146 4.84 13.22 -5.84
C LEU A 146 5.24 13.06 -7.31
N LEU A 147 4.75 12.00 -7.97
CA LEU A 147 5.15 11.66 -9.35
C LEU A 147 4.25 12.26 -10.44
N SER A 148 3.10 12.86 -10.09
CA SER A 148 2.10 13.34 -11.06
C SER A 148 2.17 14.84 -11.36
N GLY A 149 3.11 15.56 -10.77
CA GLY A 149 3.34 16.97 -11.05
C GLY A 149 4.83 17.29 -11.19
N PRO A 150 5.20 18.56 -11.40
CA PRO A 150 6.60 18.99 -11.47
C PRO A 150 7.37 18.61 -10.20
N SER A 151 8.69 18.48 -10.35
CA SER A 151 9.59 18.20 -9.23
C SER A 151 9.47 19.27 -8.15
N MET A 152 9.39 18.83 -6.89
CA MET A 152 9.31 19.72 -5.72
C MET A 152 10.64 19.64 -4.94
N PRO A 153 11.20 20.78 -4.50
CA PRO A 153 12.42 20.78 -3.69
C PRO A 153 12.24 19.93 -2.42
N GLY A 154 13.19 19.03 -2.15
CA GLY A 154 13.17 18.13 -0.98
C GLY A 154 12.27 16.90 -1.12
N PHE A 155 11.50 16.78 -2.21
CA PHE A 155 10.56 15.68 -2.45
C PHE A 155 10.89 14.93 -3.76
N GLY A 156 12.18 14.68 -3.99
CA GLY A 156 12.69 14.05 -5.21
C GLY A 156 12.50 12.53 -5.26
N LEU A 157 13.23 11.89 -6.17
CA LEU A 157 13.23 10.42 -6.31
C LEU A 157 13.81 9.74 -5.07
N ASP A 158 14.77 10.34 -4.39
CA ASP A 158 15.32 9.88 -3.11
C ASP A 158 14.23 9.78 -2.02
N TYR A 159 13.41 10.82 -1.88
CA TYR A 159 12.26 10.83 -0.98
C TYR A 159 11.25 9.73 -1.36
N SER A 160 10.94 9.63 -2.65
CA SER A 160 9.99 8.65 -3.18
C SER A 160 10.49 7.20 -3.04
N THR A 161 11.81 6.98 -3.04
CA THR A 161 12.41 5.64 -2.91
C THR A 161 12.11 5.01 -1.56
N ALA A 162 12.10 5.80 -0.48
CA ALA A 162 11.74 5.31 0.85
C ALA A 162 10.27 4.81 0.91
N ILE A 163 9.38 5.47 0.16
CA ILE A 163 7.98 5.08 0.03
C ILE A 163 7.84 3.79 -0.76
N VAL A 164 8.48 3.72 -1.93
CA VAL A 164 8.49 2.53 -2.79
C VAL A 164 9.05 1.32 -2.04
N ARG A 165 10.10 1.52 -1.25
CA ARG A 165 10.72 0.46 -0.45
C ARG A 165 9.76 -0.11 0.58
N TRP A 166 8.96 0.73 1.23
CA TRP A 166 7.92 0.27 2.14
C TRP A 166 6.80 -0.45 1.38
N LEU A 167 6.29 0.10 0.28
CA LEU A 167 5.24 -0.53 -0.53
C LEU A 167 5.66 -1.91 -1.04
N ALA A 168 6.90 -2.06 -1.51
CA ALA A 168 7.44 -3.34 -1.95
C ALA A 168 7.48 -4.40 -0.84
N GLN A 169 7.59 -3.99 0.43
CA GLN A 169 7.54 -4.90 1.59
C GLN A 169 6.11 -5.37 1.91
N GLN A 170 5.09 -4.61 1.47
CA GLN A 170 3.68 -4.96 1.69
C GLN A 170 3.13 -5.91 0.61
N GLN A 171 3.89 -6.21 -0.44
CA GLN A 171 3.48 -7.17 -1.47
C GLN A 171 3.45 -8.59 -0.92
N ASN A 172 2.38 -9.32 -1.26
CA ASN A 172 2.27 -10.74 -1.01
C ASN A 172 3.11 -11.56 -2.03
N PRO A 173 3.36 -12.86 -1.79
CA PRO A 173 4.16 -13.70 -2.69
C PRO A 173 3.66 -13.80 -4.14
N TYR A 174 2.41 -13.42 -4.41
CA TYR A 174 1.80 -13.44 -5.74
C TYR A 174 1.81 -12.05 -6.41
N GLY A 175 2.46 -11.05 -5.80
CA GLY A 175 2.59 -9.69 -6.34
C GLY A 175 1.38 -8.78 -6.11
N GLY A 176 0.38 -9.22 -5.34
CA GLY A 176 -0.76 -8.40 -4.92
C GLY A 176 -0.58 -7.79 -3.52
N PHE A 177 -1.53 -6.97 -3.10
CA PHE A 177 -1.60 -6.42 -1.73
C PHE A 177 -2.79 -7.05 -0.97
N ALA A 178 -3.11 -6.53 0.21
CA ALA A 178 -4.07 -7.13 1.12
C ALA A 178 -5.53 -7.00 0.67
N SER A 179 -5.86 -5.99 -0.15
CA SER A 179 -7.22 -5.73 -0.67
C SER A 179 -7.20 -5.46 -2.19
N THR A 180 -8.32 -4.97 -2.73
CA THR A 180 -8.47 -4.62 -4.15
C THR A 180 -7.99 -3.19 -4.43
N GLN A 181 -8.47 -2.20 -3.67
CA GLN A 181 -8.15 -0.79 -3.88
C GLN A 181 -6.67 -0.47 -3.64
N ASP A 182 -6.09 -1.00 -2.56
CA ASP A 182 -4.66 -0.86 -2.28
C ASP A 182 -3.80 -1.49 -3.39
N THR A 183 -4.18 -2.65 -3.94
CA THR A 183 -3.48 -3.29 -5.03
C THR A 183 -3.52 -2.43 -6.29
N VAL A 184 -4.68 -1.89 -6.68
CA VAL A 184 -4.80 -1.06 -7.89
C VAL A 184 -3.96 0.21 -7.77
N VAL A 185 -4.11 0.95 -6.67
CA VAL A 185 -3.42 2.24 -6.48
C VAL A 185 -1.92 2.03 -6.27
N ALA A 186 -1.51 0.99 -5.52
CA ALA A 186 -0.09 0.69 -5.33
C ALA A 186 0.58 0.25 -6.63
N LEU A 187 -0.04 -0.60 -7.43
CA LEU A 187 0.50 -0.98 -8.73
C LEU A 187 0.61 0.22 -9.67
N GLN A 188 -0.39 1.11 -9.69
CA GLN A 188 -0.33 2.35 -10.45
C GLN A 188 0.84 3.24 -9.99
N ALA A 189 1.01 3.41 -8.67
CA ALA A 189 2.08 4.22 -8.08
C ALA A 189 3.46 3.66 -8.38
N LEU A 190 3.65 2.34 -8.21
CA LEU A 190 4.89 1.63 -8.49
C LEU A 190 5.22 1.64 -9.98
N ALA A 191 4.24 1.48 -10.86
CA ALA A 191 4.43 1.59 -12.31
C ALA A 191 4.87 3.00 -12.70
N LYS A 192 4.25 4.03 -12.12
CA LYS A 192 4.63 5.43 -12.37
C LYS A 192 6.05 5.74 -11.87
N TYR A 193 6.43 5.21 -10.71
CA TYR A 193 7.81 5.33 -10.20
C TYR A 193 8.80 4.57 -11.10
N GLY A 194 8.43 3.37 -11.57
CA GLY A 194 9.20 2.59 -12.51
C GLY A 194 9.46 3.33 -13.81
N ALA A 195 8.45 4.05 -14.33
CA ALA A 195 8.60 4.91 -15.50
C ALA A 195 9.54 6.10 -15.23
N ALA A 196 9.45 6.71 -14.04
CA ALA A 196 10.30 7.85 -13.66
C ALA A 196 11.78 7.46 -13.41
N THR A 197 12.04 6.22 -13.04
CA THR A 197 13.39 5.68 -12.77
C THR A 197 13.97 4.89 -13.93
N PHE A 198 13.18 4.66 -14.99
CA PHE A 198 13.62 3.91 -16.15
C PHE A 198 14.66 4.70 -16.95
N SER A 199 15.79 4.05 -17.22
CA SER A 199 16.86 4.55 -18.06
C SER A 199 17.07 3.60 -19.24
N PRO A 200 16.86 4.01 -20.51
CA PRO A 200 16.92 3.13 -21.68
C PRO A 200 18.28 2.44 -21.88
N GLU A 201 19.37 3.11 -21.52
CA GLU A 201 20.75 2.65 -21.78
C GLU A 201 21.60 2.61 -20.49
N GLY A 202 20.96 2.71 -19.32
CA GLY A 202 21.66 2.70 -18.04
C GLY A 202 22.09 1.29 -17.62
N ALA A 203 23.37 1.15 -17.29
CA ALA A 203 23.87 0.06 -16.46
C ALA A 203 24.34 0.63 -15.13
N SER A 204 24.13 -0.15 -14.06
CA SER A 204 24.61 0.17 -12.72
C SER A 204 25.16 -1.06 -12.04
N THR A 205 26.21 -0.82 -11.27
CA THR A 205 26.89 -1.80 -10.45
C THR A 205 26.64 -1.46 -8.99
N VAL A 206 26.20 -2.44 -8.20
CA VAL A 206 26.06 -2.35 -6.75
C VAL A 206 27.15 -3.22 -6.12
N SER A 207 28.03 -2.62 -5.33
CA SER A 207 29.05 -3.32 -4.57
C SER A 207 28.68 -3.34 -3.09
N VAL A 208 28.67 -4.52 -2.48
CA VAL A 208 28.41 -4.73 -1.05
C VAL A 208 29.67 -5.25 -0.40
N SER A 209 30.16 -4.58 0.65
CA SER A 209 31.41 -4.94 1.33
C SER A 209 31.26 -4.96 2.85
N SER A 210 32.00 -5.83 3.55
CA SER A 210 32.10 -5.86 5.02
C SER A 210 33.54 -5.80 5.49
N ALA A 211 33.76 -5.37 6.74
CA ALA A 211 35.09 -5.38 7.35
C ALA A 211 35.67 -6.81 7.50
N GLY A 212 34.80 -7.83 7.56
CA GLY A 212 35.16 -9.26 7.57
C GLY A 212 35.65 -9.81 6.23
N GLY A 213 35.80 -8.96 5.20
CA GLY A 213 36.32 -9.34 3.89
C GLY A 213 35.26 -9.79 2.90
N LEU A 214 33.96 -9.65 3.22
CA LEU A 214 32.89 -9.80 2.23
C LEU A 214 33.07 -8.73 1.16
N ASN A 215 33.04 -9.13 -0.11
CA ASN A 215 32.95 -8.22 -1.24
C ASN A 215 32.11 -8.91 -2.33
N MET A 216 30.95 -8.32 -2.64
CA MET A 216 29.98 -8.82 -3.60
C MET A 216 29.66 -7.71 -4.59
N GLU A 217 29.41 -8.08 -5.84
CA GLU A 217 29.12 -7.12 -6.90
C GLU A 217 27.93 -7.61 -7.74
N PHE A 218 26.91 -6.76 -7.85
CA PHE A 218 25.72 -6.99 -8.66
C PHE A 218 25.71 -6.02 -9.82
N THR A 219 25.56 -6.53 -11.04
CA THR A 219 25.39 -5.68 -12.23
C THR A 219 23.94 -5.71 -12.67
N VAL A 220 23.36 -4.53 -12.89
CA VAL A 220 22.00 -4.34 -13.39
C VAL A 220 22.03 -3.56 -14.68
N ASN A 221 21.56 -4.17 -15.76
CA ASN A 221 21.49 -3.65 -17.12
C ASN A 221 20.16 -4.06 -17.78
N GLN A 222 19.93 -3.70 -19.06
CA GLN A 222 18.66 -4.00 -19.74
C GLN A 222 18.32 -5.49 -19.83
N ASN A 223 19.33 -6.37 -19.88
CA ASN A 223 19.12 -7.80 -20.06
C ASN A 223 18.75 -8.50 -18.75
N ASN A 224 19.14 -7.94 -17.61
CA ASN A 224 18.94 -8.56 -16.30
C ASN A 224 18.20 -7.68 -15.28
N ARG A 225 17.63 -6.53 -15.70
CA ARG A 225 16.82 -5.64 -14.83
C ARG A 225 15.57 -6.28 -14.22
N LEU A 226 15.09 -7.38 -14.79
CA LEU A 226 13.96 -8.17 -14.25
C LEU A 226 14.45 -9.43 -13.53
N LEU A 227 15.75 -9.71 -13.55
CA LEU A 227 16.33 -10.86 -12.88
C LEU A 227 16.52 -10.53 -11.41
N TYR A 228 15.85 -11.29 -10.55
CA TYR A 228 16.11 -11.26 -9.13
C TYR A 228 17.52 -11.78 -8.84
N GLN A 229 18.29 -11.00 -8.07
CA GLN A 229 19.65 -11.34 -7.64
C GLN A 229 19.68 -11.22 -6.12
N GLU A 230 20.12 -12.27 -5.43
CA GLU A 230 20.30 -12.28 -3.98
C GLU A 230 21.61 -12.95 -3.61
N GLU A 231 22.19 -12.54 -2.50
CA GLU A 231 23.32 -13.21 -1.87
C GLU A 231 23.13 -13.19 -0.35
N GLN A 232 23.57 -14.27 0.31
CA GLN A 232 23.48 -14.36 1.75
C GLN A 232 24.60 -13.58 2.43
N LEU A 233 24.22 -12.68 3.32
CA LEU A 233 25.14 -12.01 4.24
C LEU A 233 25.51 -12.98 5.36
N LYS A 234 26.78 -13.41 5.39
CA LYS A 234 27.25 -14.47 6.29
C LYS A 234 27.44 -14.03 7.75
N GLU A 235 27.61 -12.72 7.98
CA GLU A 235 27.92 -12.16 9.30
C GLU A 235 26.69 -11.41 9.84
N VAL A 236 25.93 -12.01 10.75
CA VAL A 236 24.82 -11.35 11.44
C VAL A 236 25.01 -11.46 12.96
N PRO A 237 25.14 -10.34 13.70
CA PRO A 237 25.18 -8.95 13.21
C PRO A 237 26.53 -8.61 12.54
N GLY A 238 26.52 -7.67 11.59
CA GLY A 238 27.72 -7.19 10.91
C GLY A 238 27.47 -5.84 10.22
N ASP A 239 28.53 -5.03 10.07
CA ASP A 239 28.48 -3.75 9.38
C ASP A 239 28.78 -3.94 7.88
N TYR A 240 27.86 -3.47 7.05
CA TYR A 240 27.93 -3.59 5.59
C TYR A 240 27.91 -2.22 4.92
N ASN A 241 28.77 -2.02 3.93
CA ASN A 241 28.82 -0.84 3.09
C ASN A 241 28.29 -1.18 1.68
N ILE A 242 27.28 -0.46 1.23
CA ILE A 242 26.64 -0.63 -0.07
C ILE A 242 26.96 0.60 -0.92
N LYS A 243 27.62 0.39 -2.05
CA LYS A 243 27.98 1.45 -3.00
C LYS A 243 27.38 1.16 -4.36
N THR A 244 26.71 2.14 -4.95
CA THR A 244 26.15 2.04 -6.31
C THR A 244 26.89 2.98 -7.25
N GLN A 245 27.22 2.52 -8.46
CA GLN A 245 27.84 3.31 -9.52
C GLN A 245 27.15 3.02 -10.85
N GLY A 246 26.81 4.04 -11.61
CA GLY A 246 26.21 3.86 -12.94
C GLY A 246 25.14 4.89 -13.27
N LYS A 247 24.31 4.54 -14.26
CA LYS A 247 23.30 5.43 -14.86
C LYS A 247 21.86 4.92 -14.75
N SER A 248 21.65 3.73 -14.16
CA SER A 248 20.31 3.19 -13.87
C SER A 248 20.02 3.19 -12.38
N CYS A 249 18.76 3.40 -12.00
CA CYS A 249 18.32 3.21 -10.63
C CYS A 249 18.27 1.71 -10.31
N VAL A 250 18.80 1.32 -9.14
CA VAL A 250 18.77 -0.06 -8.65
C VAL A 250 18.04 -0.08 -7.32
N PHE A 251 17.08 -0.99 -7.19
CA PHE A 251 16.38 -1.24 -5.93
C PHE A 251 17.13 -2.32 -5.15
N VAL A 252 17.61 -1.97 -3.95
CA VAL A 252 18.33 -2.89 -3.06
C VAL A 252 17.51 -3.11 -1.81
N GLN A 253 17.25 -4.36 -1.47
CA GLN A 253 16.51 -4.75 -0.27
C GLN A 253 17.34 -5.73 0.57
N VAL A 254 17.50 -5.41 1.85
CA VAL A 254 18.11 -6.30 2.85
C VAL A 254 16.99 -6.85 3.72
N ARG A 255 16.91 -8.17 3.86
CA ARG A 255 15.90 -8.85 4.70
C ARG A 255 16.58 -9.72 5.74
N LEU A 256 16.14 -9.58 6.99
CA LEU A 256 16.47 -10.51 8.07
C LEU A 256 15.26 -11.44 8.25
N GLN A 257 15.43 -12.73 7.96
CA GLN A 257 14.35 -13.71 8.06
C GLN A 257 14.51 -14.54 9.33
N SER A 258 13.69 -14.28 10.36
CA SER A 258 13.53 -15.19 11.49
C SER A 258 12.48 -16.25 11.13
N LEU A 259 12.94 -17.48 10.89
CA LEU A 259 12.07 -18.61 10.62
C LEU A 259 11.37 -19.04 11.91
N CYS A 260 10.03 -18.96 11.98
CA CYS A 260 9.14 -20.06 12.40
C CYS A 260 7.68 -19.59 12.54
N GLN A 261 6.86 -19.72 11.49
CA GLN A 261 5.40 -19.80 11.63
C GLN A 261 4.79 -20.41 10.36
N MET A 262 4.05 -21.50 10.53
CA MET A 262 3.22 -22.11 9.48
C MET A 262 1.79 -21.61 9.65
N PHE A 263 1.20 -21.06 8.60
CA PHE A 263 -0.18 -20.60 8.57
C PHE A 263 -1.01 -21.44 7.59
N TYR A 264 -2.24 -21.76 7.98
CA TYR A 264 -3.25 -22.37 7.11
C TYR A 264 -4.36 -21.35 6.86
N TYR A 265 -4.69 -21.10 5.58
CA TYR A 265 -5.72 -20.15 5.18
C TYR A 265 -6.96 -20.89 4.65
N LEU A 266 -8.14 -20.50 5.14
CA LEU A 266 -9.43 -21.00 4.70
C LEU A 266 -10.31 -19.82 4.27
N PHE A 267 -10.92 -19.91 3.09
CA PHE A 267 -11.81 -18.88 2.56
C PHE A 267 -13.27 -19.30 2.71
N PHE A 268 -14.08 -18.42 3.29
CA PHE A 268 -15.50 -18.67 3.53
C PHE A 268 -16.36 -17.55 2.94
N GLN A 269 -17.39 -17.92 2.17
CA GLN A 269 -18.39 -16.97 1.69
C GLN A 269 -19.61 -16.98 2.62
N LEU A 270 -19.81 -15.88 3.34
CA LEU A 270 -20.97 -15.64 4.20
C LEU A 270 -21.98 -14.79 3.43
N ILE A 271 -23.08 -15.41 2.98
CA ILE A 271 -24.13 -14.75 2.18
C ILE A 271 -25.26 -14.20 3.08
N GLN A 272 -25.30 -14.57 4.37
CA GLN A 272 -26.34 -14.15 5.33
C GLN A 272 -25.77 -13.98 6.74
N LYS A 273 -26.44 -13.20 7.61
CA LYS A 273 -26.11 -12.97 9.03
C LYS A 273 -26.42 -14.19 9.92
N GLU A 274 -26.14 -15.39 9.44
CA GLU A 274 -26.36 -16.64 10.16
C GLU A 274 -25.04 -17.23 10.63
N THR A 275 -25.04 -17.87 11.80
CA THR A 275 -23.89 -18.61 12.31
C THR A 275 -23.62 -19.81 11.41
N LYS A 276 -22.43 -19.88 10.81
CA LYS A 276 -21.97 -21.06 10.07
C LYS A 276 -20.94 -21.84 10.89
N THR A 277 -21.09 -23.17 10.91
CA THR A 277 -20.14 -24.09 11.54
C THR A 277 -19.36 -24.83 10.47
N TYR A 278 -18.04 -24.88 10.61
CA TYR A 278 -17.15 -25.65 9.74
C TYR A 278 -16.40 -26.69 10.56
N SER A 279 -16.21 -27.88 10.00
CA SER A 279 -15.47 -28.97 10.64
C SER A 279 -14.26 -29.32 9.78
N LEU A 280 -13.07 -29.33 10.39
CA LEU A 280 -11.83 -29.72 9.74
C LEU A 280 -11.20 -30.87 10.53
N ALA A 281 -10.68 -31.86 9.82
CA ALA A 281 -9.85 -32.91 10.39
C ALA A 281 -8.38 -32.52 10.18
N ILE A 282 -7.58 -32.54 11.24
CA ILE A 282 -6.15 -32.21 11.22
C ILE A 282 -5.39 -33.46 11.64
N GLU A 283 -4.40 -33.87 10.86
CA GLU A 283 -3.55 -35.03 11.12
C GLU A 283 -2.16 -34.58 11.61
N GLU A 284 -1.63 -35.26 12.64
CA GLU A 284 -0.28 -35.01 13.13
C GLU A 284 0.74 -35.69 12.21
N VAL A 285 1.49 -34.88 11.45
CA VAL A 285 2.53 -35.39 10.55
C VAL A 285 3.88 -35.51 11.25
N VAL A 286 4.12 -34.71 12.30
CA VAL A 286 5.36 -34.70 13.08
C VAL A 286 5.04 -34.67 14.57
N PRO A 287 5.63 -35.55 15.40
CA PRO A 287 5.42 -35.58 16.84
C PRO A 287 6.02 -34.34 17.51
N VAL A 288 5.18 -33.55 18.21
CA VAL A 288 5.60 -32.33 18.90
C VAL A 288 5.32 -32.43 20.41
N ARG A 289 6.26 -31.96 21.25
CA ARG A 289 6.12 -31.83 22.71
C ARG A 289 5.94 -30.36 23.10
N ASN A 290 5.34 -30.11 24.27
CA ASN A 290 5.02 -28.78 24.80
C ASN A 290 4.19 -27.96 23.81
N LEU A 291 3.08 -28.53 23.35
CA LEU A 291 2.17 -27.86 22.41
C LEU A 291 1.76 -26.50 22.97
N LYS A 292 2.04 -25.44 22.20
CA LYS A 292 1.52 -24.10 22.46
C LYS A 292 0.17 -23.94 21.78
N PRO A 293 -0.75 -23.12 22.33
CA PRO A 293 -1.99 -22.78 21.65
C PRO A 293 -1.72 -22.23 20.25
N ALA A 294 -2.50 -22.67 19.28
CA ALA A 294 -2.49 -22.12 17.93
C ALA A 294 -3.44 -20.92 17.86
N VAL A 295 -3.08 -19.90 17.08
CA VAL A 295 -3.94 -18.74 16.89
C VAL A 295 -4.91 -19.01 15.75
N VAL A 296 -6.21 -18.95 16.04
CA VAL A 296 -7.29 -18.93 15.05
C VAL A 296 -7.69 -17.48 14.82
N LYS A 297 -7.53 -17.02 13.58
CA LYS A 297 -7.81 -15.64 13.18
C LYS A 297 -8.84 -15.64 12.07
N VAL A 298 -9.94 -14.95 12.30
CA VAL A 298 -10.99 -14.70 11.31
C VAL A 298 -10.98 -13.21 11.01
N TYR A 299 -10.98 -12.84 9.73
CA TYR A 299 -10.94 -11.44 9.33
C TYR A 299 -11.78 -11.22 8.07
N ASP A 300 -12.26 -10.00 7.87
CA ASP A 300 -12.91 -9.63 6.63
C ASP A 300 -11.89 -9.63 5.48
N TYR A 301 -12.24 -10.29 4.37
CA TYR A 301 -11.34 -10.46 3.23
C TYR A 301 -10.87 -9.13 2.63
N TYR A 302 -11.69 -8.09 2.68
CA TYR A 302 -11.41 -6.78 2.08
C TYR A 302 -10.88 -5.76 3.09
N GLN A 303 -11.17 -5.96 4.38
CA GLN A 303 -10.67 -5.13 5.48
C GLN A 303 -10.06 -6.03 6.55
N THR A 304 -8.82 -6.47 6.31
CA THR A 304 -8.20 -7.50 7.16
C THR A 304 -7.87 -7.03 8.59
N SER A 305 -8.13 -5.77 8.93
CA SER A 305 -8.10 -5.20 10.29
C SER A 305 -9.39 -5.44 11.09
N ASP A 306 -10.52 -5.69 10.43
CA ASP A 306 -11.73 -6.18 11.09
C ASP A 306 -11.56 -7.68 11.33
N GLU A 307 -11.07 -8.02 12.52
CA GLU A 307 -10.66 -9.37 12.87
C GLU A 307 -11.15 -9.79 14.25
N ALA A 308 -11.41 -11.09 14.37
CA ALA A 308 -11.58 -11.79 15.62
C ALA A 308 -10.45 -12.81 15.77
N VAL A 309 -9.75 -12.75 16.90
CA VAL A 309 -8.66 -13.65 17.24
C VAL A 309 -9.07 -14.51 18.43
N SER A 310 -8.83 -15.80 18.32
CA SER A 310 -9.01 -16.75 19.42
C SER A 310 -7.85 -17.73 19.43
N GLU A 311 -7.58 -18.34 20.58
CA GLU A 311 -6.57 -19.39 20.70
C GLU A 311 -7.26 -20.75 20.73
N TYR A 312 -6.70 -21.70 19.99
CA TYR A 312 -7.11 -23.09 20.00
C TYR A 312 -5.97 -23.95 20.54
N SER A 313 -6.25 -24.62 21.65
CA SER A 313 -5.37 -25.65 22.20
C SER A 313 -5.87 -27.01 21.76
N SER A 314 -5.00 -27.79 21.12
CA SER A 314 -5.35 -29.16 20.74
C SER A 314 -5.71 -29.99 21.98
N PRO A 315 -6.85 -30.72 21.97
CA PRO A 315 -7.20 -31.62 23.06
C PRO A 315 -6.37 -32.91 23.05
N CYS A 316 -5.54 -33.14 22.02
CA CYS A 316 -4.66 -34.30 21.95
C CYS A 316 -3.61 -34.26 23.07
N VAL A 317 -3.53 -35.34 23.84
CA VAL A 317 -2.49 -35.53 24.86
C VAL A 317 -1.15 -35.70 24.17
N GLU A 318 -0.09 -35.08 24.69
CA GLU A 318 1.27 -35.22 24.17
C GLU A 318 1.61 -36.67 23.83
N SER A 319 2.19 -36.90 22.65
CA SER A 319 2.64 -38.21 22.21
C SER A 319 3.65 -38.80 23.22
N LYS A 320 3.16 -39.72 24.05
CA LYS A 320 4.01 -40.53 24.94
C LYS A 320 4.72 -41.56 24.07
N TYR A 321 5.96 -41.28 23.69
CA TYR A 321 6.87 -42.36 23.32
C TYR A 321 7.03 -43.28 24.54
N LYS A 322 6.54 -44.52 24.43
CA LYS A 322 7.07 -45.62 25.25
C LYS A 322 8.54 -45.76 24.85
N THR A 323 9.44 -45.38 25.75
CA THR A 323 10.83 -45.83 25.70
C THR A 323 10.80 -47.35 25.77
N PHE A 324 11.00 -48.03 24.64
CA PHE A 324 11.42 -49.42 24.68
C PHE A 324 12.93 -49.38 24.92
N LEU A 325 13.33 -49.89 26.08
CA LEU A 325 14.71 -50.27 26.41
C LEU A 325 15.24 -51.28 25.39
#